data_AF-A0A8J3HW04-F1
#
_entry.id   AF-A0A8J3HW04-F1
#
_cell.length_a   1.000
_cell.length_b   1.000
_cell.length_c   1.000
_cell.angle_alpha   90.00
_cell.angle_beta   90.00
_cell.angle_gamma   90.00
#
_symmetry.space_group_name_H-M   'P 1'
#
loop_
_entity.id
_entity.type
_entity.pdbx_description
1 polymer ?
#
loop_
_entity_poly.entity_id
_entity_poly.type
_entity_poly.pdbx_seq_one_letter_code
_entity_poly.pdbx_strand_id
1 'polypeptide(L)' 'MKAVRTHVGRCDTCGEPAAFAQLLSGGRRFLYCEEHAPLLVKRQALATDKGKEETKK' A
#
# COMPACT_ATOMS: atom_id res chain seq x y z
N MET A 1 -9.05 6.87 -3.15
CA MET A 1 -8.13 6.17 -2.23
C MET A 1 -7.22 5.31 -3.09
N LYS A 2 -5.90 5.37 -2.92
CA LYS A 2 -4.93 4.58 -3.70
C LYS A 2 -4.15 3.69 -2.74
N ALA A 3 -3.89 2.45 -3.09
CA ALA A 3 -2.95 1.61 -2.35
C ALA A 3 -1.79 1.22 -3.26
N VAL A 4 -0.60 1.11 -2.70
CA VAL A 4 0.62 0.71 -3.42
C VAL A 4 1.37 -0.32 -2.58
N ARG A 5 2.09 -1.23 -3.22
CA ARG A 5 3.09 -2.02 -2.51
C ARG A 5 4.23 -1.12 -2.06
N THR A 6 4.67 -1.28 -0.82
CA THR A 6 5.87 -0.64 -0.29
C THR A 6 6.53 -1.59 0.68
N HIS A 7 7.86 -1.56 0.72
CA HIS A 7 8.65 -2.29 1.71
C HIS A 7 9.26 -1.32 2.73
N VAL A 8 8.78 -0.07 2.75
CA VAL A 8 9.33 1.01 3.55
C VAL A 8 8.38 1.33 4.70
N GLY A 9 8.86 1.14 5.92
CA GLY A 9 8.13 1.40 7.15
C GLY A 9 7.66 0.12 7.83
N ARG A 10 6.91 0.28 8.92
CA ARG A 10 6.36 -0.80 9.73
C ARG A 10 4.84 -0.73 9.73
N CYS A 11 4.20 -1.88 9.84
CA CYS A 11 2.76 -1.98 10.02
C CYS A 11 2.36 -1.23 11.29
N ASP A 12 1.36 -0.36 11.18
CA ASP A 12 0.83 0.40 12.33
C ASP A 12 0.23 -0.52 13.41
N THR A 13 -0.18 -1.74 13.04
CA THR A 13 -0.84 -2.67 13.96
C THR A 13 0.14 -3.56 14.72
N CYS A 14 1.14 -4.13 14.05
CA CYS A 14 2.02 -5.16 14.63
C CYS A 14 3.51 -4.80 14.62
N GLY A 15 3.93 -3.73 13.95
CA GLY A 15 5.35 -3.35 13.86
C GLY A 15 6.20 -4.18 12.90
N GLU A 16 5.63 -5.16 12.22
CA GLU A 16 6.28 -5.93 11.15
C GLU A 16 6.60 -5.06 9.93
N PRO A 17 7.53 -5.48 9.04
CA PRO A 17 7.79 -4.76 7.80
C PRO A 17 6.49 -4.53 7.02
N ALA A 18 6.25 -3.26 6.67
CA ALA A 18 5.11 -2.91 5.84
C ALA A 18 5.30 -3.53 4.45
N ALA A 19 4.25 -4.14 3.91
CA ALA A 19 4.18 -4.66 2.55
C ALA A 19 3.28 -3.81 1.65
N PHE A 20 2.35 -3.08 2.26
CA PHE A 20 1.36 -2.27 1.56
C PHE A 20 1.23 -0.89 2.22
N ALA A 21 1.10 0.14 1.40
CA ALA A 21 0.77 1.50 1.82
C ALA A 21 -0.55 1.94 1.18
N GLN A 22 -1.53 2.30 1.99
CA GLN A 22 -2.75 2.93 1.54
C GLN A 22 -2.62 4.46 1.65
N LEU A 23 -2.59 5.14 0.51
CA LEU A 23 -2.67 6.60 0.41
C LEU A 23 -4.14 7.06 0.36
N LEU A 24 -4.54 7.82 1.37
CA LEU A 24 -5.84 8.49 1.41
C LEU A 24 -5.71 9.93 0.90
N SER A 25 -6.81 10.44 0.36
CA SER A 25 -6.94 11.86 0.04
C SER A 25 -6.79 12.68 1.34
N GLY A 26 -5.90 13.68 1.33
CA GLY A 26 -5.56 14.47 2.51
C GLY A 26 -4.22 14.13 3.17
N GLY A 27 -3.28 13.52 2.42
CA GLY A 27 -1.88 13.34 2.85
C GLY A 27 -1.64 12.22 3.86
N ARG A 28 -2.69 11.53 4.29
CA ARG A 28 -2.60 10.39 5.21
C ARG A 28 -2.17 9.13 4.46
N ARG A 29 -1.19 8.42 5.01
CA ARG A 29 -0.77 7.10 4.55
C ARG A 29 -0.92 6.11 5.70
N PHE A 30 -1.44 4.92 5.41
CA PHE A 30 -1.48 3.80 6.35
C PHE A 30 -0.59 2.69 5.85
N LEU A 31 0.23 2.14 6.75
CA LEU A 31 1.14 1.05 6.46
C LEU A 31 0.58 -0.26 7.01
N TYR A 32 0.54 -1.27 6.16
CA TYR A 32 0.02 -2.59 6.50
C TYR A 32 1.04 -3.68 6.13
N CYS A 33 1.21 -4.68 7.00
CA CYS A 33 1.93 -5.91 6.66
C CYS A 33 1.02 -6.88 5.87
N GLU A 34 1.56 -8.01 5.42
CA GLU A 34 0.79 -8.98 4.62
C GLU A 34 -0.36 -9.63 5.39
N GLU A 35 -0.24 -9.81 6.71
CA GLU A 35 -1.31 -10.35 7.54
C GLU A 35 -2.40 -9.30 7.81
N HIS A 36 -2.01 -8.08 8.16
CA HIS A 36 -2.94 -7.03 8.58
C HIS A 36 -3.51 -6.19 7.43
N ALA A 37 -3.07 -6.40 6.18
CA ALA A 37 -3.58 -5.65 5.04
C ALA A 37 -5.01 -6.07 4.66
N PRO A 38 -5.98 -5.14 4.65
CA PRO A 38 -7.34 -5.43 4.19
C PRO A 38 -7.34 -5.93 2.75
N LEU A 39 -8.26 -6.83 2.40
CA LEU A 39 -8.38 -7.38 1.04
C LEU A 39 -8.53 -6.29 -0.03
N LEU A 40 -9.23 -5.19 0.29
CA LEU A 40 -9.37 -4.02 -0.59
C LEU A 40 -8.02 -3.35 -0.86
N VAL A 41 -7.17 -3.20 0.16
CA VAL A 41 -5.83 -2.60 0.05
C VAL A 41 -4.91 -3.51 -0.76
N LYS A 42 -4.94 -4.83 -0.50
CA LYS A 42 -4.18 -5.80 -1.29
C LYS A 42 -4.56 -5.71 -2.77
N ARG A 43 -5.86 -5.74 -3.08
CA ARG A 43 -6.37 -5.63 -4.47
C ARG A 43 -5.98 -4.31 -5.12
N GLN A 44 -6.12 -3.18 -4.41
CA GLN A 44 -5.72 -1.87 -4.95
C GLN A 44 -4.21 -1.73 -5.13
N ALA A 45 -3.41 -2.28 -4.20
CA ALA A 45 -1.96 -2.25 -4.28
C ALA A 45 -1.45 -3.10 -5.44
N LEU A 46 -2.01 -4.29 -5.63
CA LEU A 46 -1.73 -5.16 -6.78
C LEU A 46 -2.18 -4.52 -8.11
N ALA A 47 -3.34 -3.85 -8.12
CA ALA A 47 -3.83 -3.15 -9.31
C ALA A 47 -2.98 -1.93 -9.66
N THR A 48 -2.47 -1.21 -8.66
CA THR A 48 -1.62 -0.03 -8.87
C THR A 48 -0.19 -0.41 -9.27
N ASP A 49 0.30 -1.56 -8.81
CA ASP A 49 1.58 -2.13 -9.25
C ASP A 49 1.62 -2.32 -10.77
N LYS A 50 0.53 -2.87 -11.34
CA LYS A 50 0.34 -2.99 -12.79
C LYS A 50 0.22 -1.65 -13.52
N GLY A 51 -0.25 -0.59 -12.85
CA GLY A 51 -0.46 0.73 -13.46
C GLY A 51 0.76 1.64 -13.45
N LYS A 52 1.85 1.29 -12.75
CA LYS A 52 3.05 2.16 -12.65
C LYS A 52 4.01 2.06 -13.85
N GLU A 53 3.83 1.10 -14.75
CA GLU A 53 4.62 1.02 -15.99
C GLU A 53 4.19 2.04 -17.05
N GLU A 54 3.04 2.71 -16.91
CA GLU A 54 2.49 3.57 -17.97
C GLU A 54 2.67 5.09 -17.77
N THR A 55 3.40 5.56 -16.76
CA THR A 55 3.69 7.00 -16.59
C THR A 55 5.19 7.27 -16.53
N LYS A 56 5.87 6.91 -17.62
CA LYS A 56 7.15 7.51 -18.01
C LYS A 56 7.22 7.59 -19.53
N LYS A 57 6.44 8.50 -20.11
CA LYS A 57 6.65 9.00 -21.48
C LYS A 57 6.67 10.51 -21.44
#